data_AF-M5SXJ0-F1
#
_entry.id   AF-M5SXJ0-F1
#
_cell.length_a   1.000
_cell.length_b   1.000
_cell.length_c   1.000
_cell.angle_alpha   90.00
_cell.angle_beta   90.00
_cell.angle_gamma   90.00
#
_symmetry.space_group_name_H-M   'P 1'
#
loop_
_entity.id
_entity.type
_entity.pdbx_description
1 polymer ?
#
loop_
_entity_poly.entity_id
_entity_poly.type
_entity_poly.pdbx_seq_one_letter_code
_entity_poly.pdbx_strand_id
1 'polypeptide(L)'
;MEIAKHFLRTLTHIAVLAIVFAGIIVLTIKLRLPMMIIPIGMVVLFGGYIYWSARWHAYWAPVSKKVMGKKWNLATGEAMETVVENAIVQAGGSVQTETLRLSIYNLATGRRVFRRCIGDDAVFLGVHGIGIWFFIEDRFHARRDGLVCVDVQTGEWIYHTPKSEIRSIEKGKKNGQVFAEMADGEVREMGLAEVTGC
;
A
#
# COMPACT_ATOMS: atom_id res chain seq x y z
N MET A 1 6.12 19.33 15.37
CA MET A 1 4.64 19.47 15.37
C MET A 1 3.92 18.22 14.86
N GLU A 2 4.46 17.47 13.89
CA GLU A 2 3.85 16.21 13.42
C GLU A 2 3.84 15.09 14.47
N ILE A 3 4.91 14.92 15.25
CA ILE A 3 5.00 13.90 16.32
C ILE A 3 3.87 14.04 17.35
N ALA A 4 3.52 15.27 17.76
CA ALA A 4 2.41 15.52 18.68
C ALA A 4 1.05 15.15 18.07
N LYS A 5 0.87 15.36 16.76
CA LYS A 5 -0.35 14.93 16.04
C LYS A 5 -0.43 13.41 15.92
N HIS A 6 0.71 12.72 15.74
CA HIS A 6 0.76 11.26 15.74
C HIS A 6 0.42 10.69 17.12
N PHE A 7 1.01 11.23 18.18
CA PHE A 7 0.76 10.79 19.55
C PHE A 7 -0.70 10.97 19.98
N LEU A 8 -1.29 12.14 19.73
CA LEU A 8 -2.69 12.41 20.06
C LEU A 8 -3.67 11.51 19.27
N ARG A 9 -3.34 11.19 18.02
CA ARG A 9 -4.12 10.24 17.23
C ARG A 9 -4.01 8.82 17.77
N THR A 10 -2.81 8.36 18.15
CA THR A 10 -2.63 7.03 18.78
C THR A 10 -3.45 6.91 20.06
N LEU A 11 -3.48 7.94 20.90
CA LEU A 11 -4.34 7.97 22.10
C LEU A 11 -5.83 7.88 21.75
N THR A 12 -6.27 8.56 20.70
CA THR A 12 -7.66 8.51 20.23
C THR A 12 -8.03 7.08 19.78
N HIS A 13 -7.12 6.36 19.11
CA HIS A 13 -7.36 4.98 18.71
C HIS A 13 -7.50 4.02 19.90
N ILE A 14 -6.62 4.14 20.89
CA ILE A 14 -6.68 3.32 22.10
C ILE A 14 -8.01 3.57 22.83
N ALA A 15 -8.43 4.84 22.93
CA ALA A 15 -9.70 5.20 23.54
C ALA A 15 -10.92 4.61 22.79
N VAL A 16 -10.93 4.67 21.45
CA VAL A 16 -12.01 4.07 20.65
C VAL A 16 -12.04 2.55 20.82
N LEU A 17 -10.89 1.87 20.79
CA LEU A 17 -10.82 0.42 21.04
C LEU A 17 -11.38 0.04 22.41
N ALA A 18 -11.04 0.81 23.45
CA ALA A 18 -11.55 0.58 24.80
C ALA A 18 -13.08 0.72 24.88
N ILE A 19 -13.65 1.72 24.20
CA ILE A 19 -15.11 1.93 24.12
C ILE A 19 -15.80 0.77 23.40
N VAL A 20 -15.26 0.35 22.25
CA VAL A 20 -15.84 -0.75 21.47
C VAL A 20 -15.76 -2.06 22.26
N PHE A 21 -14.66 -2.30 22.97
CA PHE A 21 -14.50 -3.47 23.84
C PHE A 21 -15.54 -3.50 24.96
N ALA A 22 -15.74 -2.37 25.65
CA ALA A 22 -16.77 -2.23 26.67
C ALA A 22 -18.18 -2.48 26.08
N GLY A 23 -18.44 -1.99 24.87
CA GLY A 23 -19.70 -2.21 24.15
C GLY A 23 -19.99 -3.70 23.88
N ILE A 24 -19.00 -4.47 23.40
CA ILE A 24 -19.14 -5.91 23.14
C ILE A 24 -19.46 -6.67 24.44
N ILE A 25 -18.79 -6.34 25.55
CA ILE A 25 -19.06 -6.96 26.85
C ILE A 25 -20.50 -6.69 27.29
N VAL A 26 -20.93 -5.42 27.27
CA VAL A 26 -22.29 -5.03 27.67
C VAL A 26 -23.34 -5.70 26.79
N LEU A 27 -23.11 -5.76 25.47
CA LEU A 27 -24.00 -6.41 24.52
C LEU A 27 -24.11 -7.92 24.78
N THR A 28 -22.97 -8.58 25.02
CA THR A 28 -22.91 -10.02 25.30
C THR A 28 -23.72 -10.37 26.55
N ILE A 29 -23.56 -9.57 27.62
CA ILE A 29 -24.29 -9.73 28.88
C ILE A 29 -25.80 -9.47 28.67
N LYS A 30 -26.18 -8.36 28.02
CA LYS A 30 -27.59 -7.98 27.83
C LYS A 30 -28.36 -8.96 26.95
N LEU A 31 -27.72 -9.49 25.90
CA LEU A 31 -28.35 -10.39 24.96
C LEU A 31 -28.19 -11.88 25.31
N ARG A 32 -27.57 -12.19 26.47
CA ARG A 32 -27.26 -13.57 26.92
C ARG A 32 -26.58 -14.41 25.84
N LEU A 33 -25.70 -13.76 25.10
CA LEU A 33 -24.95 -14.37 24.01
C LEU A 33 -23.90 -15.33 24.58
N PRO A 34 -23.54 -16.41 23.85
CA PRO A 34 -22.45 -17.28 24.24
C PRO A 34 -21.17 -16.50 24.54
N MET A 35 -20.50 -16.83 25.66
CA MET A 35 -19.26 -16.15 26.07
C MET A 35 -18.15 -16.20 25.02
N MET A 36 -18.21 -17.15 24.07
CA MET A 36 -17.30 -17.24 22.91
C MET A 36 -17.39 -16.03 21.97
N ILE A 37 -18.43 -15.20 22.04
CA ILE A 37 -18.55 -13.98 21.22
C ILE A 37 -17.55 -12.90 21.64
N ILE A 38 -17.14 -12.87 22.91
CA ILE A 38 -16.13 -11.92 23.38
C ILE A 38 -14.77 -12.17 22.71
N PRO A 39 -14.17 -13.39 22.75
CA PRO A 39 -12.90 -13.64 22.07
C PRO A 39 -13.01 -13.53 20.55
N ILE A 40 -14.13 -13.92 19.92
CA ILE A 40 -14.35 -13.70 18.48
C ILE A 40 -14.35 -12.20 18.15
N GLY A 41 -15.10 -11.42 18.92
CA GLY A 41 -15.14 -9.96 18.79
C GLY A 41 -13.76 -9.33 18.99
N MET A 42 -12.97 -9.82 19.95
CA MET A 42 -11.59 -9.39 20.14
C MET A 42 -10.72 -9.69 18.91
N VAL A 43 -10.76 -10.91 18.39
CA VAL A 43 -9.96 -11.27 17.20
C VAL A 43 -10.31 -10.39 16.00
N VAL A 44 -11.60 -10.16 15.76
CA VAL A 44 -12.06 -9.29 14.66
C VAL A 44 -11.62 -7.84 14.87
N LEU A 45 -11.75 -7.30 16.08
CA LEU A 45 -11.35 -5.93 16.39
C LEU A 45 -9.84 -5.72 16.33
N PHE A 46 -9.06 -6.62 16.94
CA PHE A 46 -7.60 -6.54 16.92
C PHE A 46 -7.05 -6.79 15.52
N GLY A 47 -7.58 -7.77 14.78
CA GLY A 47 -7.20 -8.01 13.39
C GLY A 47 -7.51 -6.82 12.48
N GLY A 48 -8.73 -6.29 12.57
CA GLY A 48 -9.14 -5.09 11.84
C GLY A 48 -8.32 -3.85 12.23
N TYR A 49 -7.99 -3.71 13.51
CA TYR A 49 -7.15 -2.61 14.01
C TYR A 49 -5.71 -2.71 13.53
N ILE A 50 -5.09 -3.89 13.55
CA ILE A 50 -3.73 -4.10 13.04
C ILE A 50 -3.68 -3.76 11.56
N TYR A 51 -4.63 -4.28 10.78
CA TYR A 51 -4.75 -4.00 9.34
C TYR A 51 -4.89 -2.49 9.07
N TRP A 52 -5.80 -1.83 9.78
CA TRP A 52 -6.05 -0.40 9.60
C TRP A 52 -4.87 0.46 10.07
N SER A 53 -4.29 0.12 11.21
CA SER A 53 -3.14 0.80 11.82
C SER A 53 -1.91 0.69 10.93
N ALA A 54 -1.59 -0.49 10.40
CA ALA A 54 -0.39 -0.68 9.60
C ALA A 54 -0.46 0.07 8.26
N ARG A 55 -1.61 0.04 7.57
CA ARG A 55 -1.84 0.85 6.35
C ARG A 55 -1.78 2.34 6.64
N TRP A 56 -2.26 2.76 7.82
CA TRP A 56 -2.19 4.15 8.26
C TRP A 56 -0.75 4.59 8.55
N HIS A 57 0.03 3.80 9.27
CA HIS A 57 1.43 4.10 9.54
C HIS A 57 2.25 4.11 8.24
N ALA A 58 2.01 3.16 7.32
CA ALA A 58 2.58 3.14 5.98
C ALA A 58 2.29 4.42 5.18
N TYR A 59 1.08 4.95 5.29
CA TYR A 59 0.70 6.19 4.63
C TYR A 59 1.52 7.40 5.13
N TRP A 60 1.85 7.45 6.42
CA TRP A 60 2.57 8.59 7.02
C TRP A 60 4.07 8.36 7.20
N ALA A 61 4.55 7.14 6.98
CA ALA A 61 5.93 6.75 7.19
C ALA A 61 6.93 7.66 6.45
N PRO A 62 8.09 7.95 7.09
CA PRO A 62 9.18 8.66 6.44
C PRO A 62 9.70 7.83 5.26
N VAL A 63 10.24 8.52 4.26
CA VAL A 63 10.79 7.89 3.04
C VAL A 63 12.20 7.41 3.33
N SER A 64 12.49 6.13 3.06
CA SER A 64 13.87 5.63 3.02
C SER A 64 14.52 5.94 1.68
N LYS A 65 13.82 5.63 0.58
CA LYS A 65 14.41 5.63 -0.76
C LYS A 65 13.39 5.98 -1.85
N LYS A 66 13.80 6.80 -2.81
CA LYS A 66 13.09 6.98 -4.08
C LYS A 66 13.45 5.82 -5.02
N VAL A 67 12.44 5.09 -5.48
CA VAL A 67 12.57 3.94 -6.40
C VAL A 67 12.44 4.40 -7.84
N MET A 68 11.51 5.32 -8.12
CA MET A 68 11.25 5.84 -9.47
C MET A 68 10.70 7.26 -9.40
N GLY A 69 10.98 8.07 -10.43
CA GLY A 69 10.32 9.35 -10.67
C GLY A 69 9.97 9.53 -12.15
N LYS A 70 8.73 9.89 -12.44
CA LYS A 70 8.25 10.19 -13.80
C LYS A 70 7.61 11.57 -13.82
N LYS A 71 8.22 12.48 -14.58
CA LYS A 71 7.71 13.84 -14.80
C LYS A 71 6.67 13.87 -15.91
N TRP A 72 5.66 14.70 -15.75
CA TRP A 72 4.59 14.90 -16.73
C TRP A 72 3.95 16.29 -16.51
N ASN A 73 3.13 16.74 -17.46
CA ASN A 73 2.44 18.02 -17.36
C ASN A 73 0.92 17.79 -17.35
N LEU A 74 0.22 18.52 -16.49
CA LEU A 74 -1.24 18.63 -16.57
C LEU A 74 -1.64 19.33 -17.87
N ALA A 75 -2.87 19.12 -18.32
CA ALA A 75 -3.43 19.83 -19.47
C ALA A 75 -3.44 21.36 -19.28
N THR A 76 -3.44 21.82 -18.01
CA THR A 76 -3.31 23.23 -17.62
C THR A 76 -1.88 23.78 -17.76
N GLY A 77 -0.89 22.94 -18.08
CA GLY A 77 0.53 23.31 -18.20
C GLY A 77 1.34 23.16 -16.90
N GLU A 78 0.71 22.77 -15.79
CA GLU A 78 1.42 22.57 -14.53
C GLU A 78 2.32 21.33 -14.55
N ALA A 79 3.58 21.50 -14.13
CA ALA A 79 4.55 20.42 -14.06
C ALA A 79 4.34 19.56 -12.80
N MET A 80 4.23 18.25 -13.03
CA MET A 80 3.95 17.24 -12.01
C MET A 80 5.03 16.15 -12.04
N GLU A 81 5.21 15.48 -10.90
CA GLU A 81 6.05 14.29 -10.81
C GLU A 81 5.37 13.20 -10.00
N THR A 82 5.30 12.02 -10.59
CA THR A 82 4.87 10.80 -9.91
C THR A 82 6.08 10.02 -9.44
N VAL A 83 6.08 9.70 -8.16
CA VAL A 83 7.21 9.10 -7.46
C VAL A 83 6.78 7.79 -6.81
N VAL A 84 7.56 6.74 -7.04
CA VAL A 84 7.49 5.49 -6.27
C VAL A 84 8.62 5.51 -5.26
N GLU A 85 8.29 5.20 -4.02
CA GLU A 85 9.16 5.38 -2.86
C GLU A 85 8.96 4.26 -1.85
N ASN A 86 10.05 3.82 -1.23
CA ASN A 86 10.01 2.96 -0.04
C ASN A 86 9.84 3.86 1.18
N ALA A 87 8.85 3.56 2.01
CA ALA A 87 8.61 4.23 3.28
C ALA A 87 8.87 3.29 4.45
N ILE A 88 9.51 3.79 5.51
CA ILE A 88 9.91 2.98 6.67
C ILE A 88 8.74 2.91 7.64
N VAL A 89 8.14 1.73 7.74
CA VAL A 89 7.14 1.41 8.75
C VAL A 89 7.86 0.71 9.89
N GLN A 90 7.98 1.38 11.03
CA GLN A 90 8.61 0.81 12.20
C GLN A 90 7.58 -0.03 12.97
N ALA A 91 7.72 -1.36 12.91
CA ALA A 91 6.89 -2.30 13.65
C ALA A 91 7.61 -2.70 14.96
N GLY A 92 7.80 -1.74 15.87
CA GLY A 92 8.48 -1.96 17.15
C GLY A 92 9.99 -1.72 17.12
N GLY A 93 10.65 -1.98 18.25
CA GLY A 93 12.01 -1.50 18.54
C GLY A 93 13.15 -2.02 17.64
N SER A 94 12.93 -3.10 16.89
CA SER A 94 13.96 -3.75 16.07
C SER A 94 13.52 -4.18 14.66
N VAL A 95 12.23 -4.08 14.32
CA VAL A 95 11.71 -4.50 13.00
C VAL A 95 11.41 -3.26 12.16
N GLN A 96 12.22 -3.04 11.13
CA GLN A 96 11.93 -2.08 10.07
C GLN A 96 11.32 -2.84 8.89
N THR A 97 10.07 -2.53 8.58
CA THR A 97 9.40 -3.02 7.37
C THR A 97 9.35 -1.86 6.39
N GLU A 98 9.77 -2.09 5.14
CA GLU A 98 9.59 -1.09 4.08
C GLU A 98 8.24 -1.28 3.40
N THR A 99 7.60 -0.18 3.03
CA THR A 99 6.35 -0.21 2.27
C THR A 99 6.44 0.64 1.02
N LEU A 100 5.99 0.07 -0.11
CA LEU A 100 5.93 0.83 -1.35
C LEU A 100 4.77 1.81 -1.30
N ARG A 101 5.09 3.04 -1.67
CA ARG A 101 4.16 4.14 -1.76
C ARG A 101 4.31 4.84 -3.10
N LEU A 102 3.17 5.29 -3.60
CA LEU A 102 3.06 6.18 -4.73
C LEU A 102 2.70 7.58 -4.22
N SER A 103 3.41 8.60 -4.67
CA SER A 103 3.07 10.00 -4.40
C SER A 103 3.12 10.81 -5.70
N ILE A 104 2.25 11.81 -5.82
CA ILE A 104 2.28 12.76 -6.92
C ILE A 104 2.53 14.15 -6.33
N TYR A 105 3.53 14.82 -6.87
CA TYR A 105 3.96 16.16 -6.46
C TYR A 105 3.69 17.16 -7.57
N ASN A 106 3.20 18.34 -7.18
CA ASN A 106 3.26 19.52 -8.02
C ASN A 106 4.66 20.12 -7.87
N LEU A 107 5.41 20.19 -8.97
CA LEU A 107 6.82 20.58 -8.94
C LEU A 107 7.02 22.07 -8.69
N ALA A 108 6.07 22.91 -9.11
CA ALA A 108 6.15 24.36 -8.88
C ALA A 108 6.01 24.71 -7.39
N THR A 109 5.11 24.03 -6.69
CA THR A 109 4.83 24.29 -5.26
C THR A 109 5.61 23.38 -4.32
N GLY A 110 6.20 22.30 -4.83
CA GLY A 110 6.77 21.20 -4.03
C GLY A 110 5.73 20.44 -3.21
N ARG A 111 4.43 20.73 -3.38
CA ARG A 111 3.37 20.12 -2.58
C ARG A 111 2.97 18.78 -3.17
N ARG A 112 2.81 17.80 -2.28
CA ARG A 112 2.20 16.51 -2.62
C ARG A 112 0.69 16.69 -2.79
N VAL A 113 0.17 16.33 -3.97
CA VAL A 113 -1.26 16.39 -4.29
C VAL A 113 -1.95 15.04 -4.09
N PHE A 114 -1.20 13.95 -4.20
CA PHE A 114 -1.73 12.60 -4.04
C PHE A 114 -0.74 11.70 -3.33
N ARG A 115 -1.28 10.71 -2.61
CA ARG A 115 -0.51 9.65 -1.97
C ARG A 115 -1.33 8.38 -1.90
N ARG A 116 -0.70 7.24 -2.18
CA ARG A 116 -1.29 5.91 -2.03
C ARG A 116 -0.26 4.91 -1.52
N CYS A 117 -0.60 4.21 -0.45
CA CYS A 117 0.14 3.02 -0.02
C CYS A 117 -0.20 1.88 -0.98
N ILE A 118 0.82 1.26 -1.58
CA ILE A 118 0.67 0.10 -2.46
C ILE A 118 0.62 -1.17 -1.60
N GLY A 119 1.62 -1.37 -0.75
CA GLY A 119 1.76 -2.52 0.15
C GLY A 119 3.20 -2.64 0.65
N ASP A 120 3.42 -3.33 1.76
CA ASP A 120 4.75 -3.72 2.26
C ASP A 120 5.37 -4.88 1.47
N ASP A 121 4.55 -5.86 1.11
CA ASP A 121 4.99 -6.98 0.24
C ASP A 121 4.81 -6.65 -1.25
N ALA A 122 4.80 -5.37 -1.59
CA ALA A 122 4.71 -4.92 -2.95
C ALA A 122 6.11 -4.79 -3.55
N VAL A 123 6.25 -5.22 -4.80
CA VAL A 123 7.47 -5.11 -5.61
C VAL A 123 7.17 -4.21 -6.80
N PHE A 124 7.98 -3.17 -6.98
CA PHE A 124 7.90 -2.33 -8.17
C PHE A 124 8.48 -3.07 -9.38
N LEU A 125 7.65 -3.20 -10.42
CA LEU A 125 8.01 -3.91 -11.64
C LEU A 125 8.57 -2.99 -12.71
N GLY A 126 8.00 -1.78 -12.86
CA GLY A 126 8.42 -0.84 -13.89
C GLY A 126 7.29 0.07 -14.36
N VAL A 127 7.55 0.82 -15.43
CA VAL A 127 6.59 1.73 -16.06
C VAL A 127 6.40 1.35 -17.52
N HIS A 128 5.15 1.36 -18.00
CA HIS A 128 4.84 1.19 -19.41
C HIS A 128 3.64 2.06 -19.81
N GLY A 129 3.83 2.93 -20.81
CA GLY A 129 2.82 3.90 -21.22
C GLY A 129 2.39 4.83 -20.07
N ILE A 130 1.09 4.86 -19.78
CA ILE A 130 0.52 5.59 -18.64
C ILE A 130 0.56 4.81 -17.32
N GLY A 131 0.98 3.54 -17.36
CA GLY A 131 0.87 2.61 -16.23
C GLY A 131 2.16 2.45 -15.43
N ILE A 132 2.02 2.41 -14.11
CA ILE A 132 3.06 2.02 -13.14
C ILE A 132 2.66 0.67 -12.56
N TRP A 133 3.52 -0.32 -12.72
CA TRP A 133 3.22 -1.72 -12.42
C TRP A 133 3.87 -2.19 -11.14
N PHE A 134 3.09 -2.95 -10.36
CA PHE A 134 3.53 -3.59 -9.13
C PHE A 134 3.05 -5.03 -9.08
N PHE A 135 3.82 -5.89 -8.42
CA PHE A 135 3.35 -7.17 -7.93
C PHE A 135 3.17 -7.08 -6.43
N ILE A 136 2.08 -7.63 -5.90
CA ILE A 136 1.78 -7.60 -4.47
C ILE A 136 1.63 -9.04 -3.98
N GLU A 137 2.53 -9.48 -3.10
CA GLU A 137 2.52 -10.88 -2.65
C GLU A 137 1.40 -11.18 -1.65
N ASP A 138 1.08 -10.24 -0.75
CA ASP A 138 0.01 -10.39 0.25
C ASP A 138 -0.89 -9.14 0.31
N ARG A 139 -2.18 -9.37 0.59
CA ARG A 139 -3.18 -8.34 0.86
C ARG A 139 -3.06 -7.77 2.27
N PHE A 140 -2.25 -8.31 3.16
CA PHE A 140 -2.22 -7.91 4.58
C PHE A 140 -2.02 -6.40 4.80
N HIS A 141 -1.36 -5.69 3.88
CA HIS A 141 -1.33 -4.21 3.88
C HIS A 141 -1.74 -3.54 2.56
N ALA A 142 -2.20 -4.33 1.59
CA ALA A 142 -2.61 -3.86 0.28
C ALA A 142 -4.13 -3.97 0.09
N ARG A 143 -4.68 -3.20 -0.86
CA ARG A 143 -6.11 -3.33 -1.24
C ARG A 143 -6.33 -4.53 -2.17
N ARG A 144 -5.28 -4.94 -2.87
CA ARG A 144 -5.27 -5.94 -3.95
C ARG A 144 -3.96 -6.73 -3.83
N ASP A 145 -4.00 -8.01 -4.16
CA ASP A 145 -2.81 -8.85 -4.37
C ASP A 145 -2.63 -9.12 -5.87
N GLY A 146 -1.48 -9.69 -6.21
CA GLY A 146 -1.15 -10.07 -7.57
C GLY A 146 -0.64 -8.90 -8.38
N LEU A 147 -0.92 -8.92 -9.68
CA LEU A 147 -0.42 -7.95 -10.63
C LEU A 147 -1.36 -6.75 -10.69
N VAL A 148 -0.82 -5.57 -10.44
CA VAL A 148 -1.61 -4.34 -10.43
C VAL A 148 -0.93 -3.25 -11.24
N CYS A 149 -1.73 -2.42 -11.87
CA CYS A 149 -1.28 -1.22 -12.55
C CYS A 149 -2.04 0.00 -12.04
N VAL A 150 -1.31 1.07 -11.77
CA VAL A 150 -1.88 2.38 -11.47
C VAL A 150 -1.55 3.37 -12.57
N ASP A 151 -2.47 4.28 -12.83
CA ASP A 151 -2.25 5.40 -13.73
C ASP A 151 -1.22 6.38 -13.15
N VAL A 152 -0.28 6.81 -13.98
CA VAL A 152 0.81 7.70 -13.58
C VAL A 152 0.31 9.08 -13.16
N GLN A 153 -0.77 9.59 -13.74
CA GLN A 153 -1.22 10.97 -13.52
C GLN A 153 -2.19 11.09 -12.35
N THR A 154 -3.01 10.08 -12.14
CA THR A 154 -4.10 10.08 -11.15
C THR A 154 -3.80 9.19 -9.96
N GLY A 155 -2.90 8.21 -10.11
CA GLY A 155 -2.64 7.17 -9.11
C GLY A 155 -3.80 6.18 -8.94
N GLU A 156 -4.78 6.20 -9.83
CA GLU A 156 -5.92 5.28 -9.81
C GLU A 156 -5.57 3.90 -10.33
N TRP A 157 -6.25 2.88 -9.82
CA TRP A 157 -6.04 1.51 -10.30
C TRP A 157 -6.68 1.33 -11.67
N ILE A 158 -5.86 1.02 -12.67
CA ILE A 158 -6.33 0.81 -14.05
C ILE A 158 -6.31 -0.66 -14.48
N TYR A 159 -5.56 -1.50 -13.76
CA TYR A 159 -5.50 -2.94 -14.01
C TYR A 159 -5.33 -3.72 -12.70
N HIS A 160 -5.90 -4.92 -12.65
CA HIS A 160 -5.69 -5.89 -11.58
C HIS A 160 -5.90 -7.31 -12.08
N THR A 161 -4.92 -8.17 -11.84
CA THR A 161 -5.07 -9.62 -11.87
C THR A 161 -4.71 -10.19 -10.50
N PRO A 162 -5.63 -10.95 -9.85
CA PRO A 162 -5.37 -11.57 -8.55
C PRO A 162 -4.14 -12.48 -8.57
N LYS A 163 -3.47 -12.62 -7.41
CA LYS A 163 -2.31 -13.52 -7.26
C LYS A 163 -2.65 -14.97 -7.60
N SER A 164 -3.88 -15.41 -7.34
CA SER A 164 -4.35 -16.76 -7.66
C SER A 164 -4.32 -17.11 -9.15
N GLU A 165 -4.30 -16.09 -10.02
CA GLU A 165 -4.25 -16.25 -11.47
C GLU A 165 -2.83 -16.10 -12.02
N ILE A 166 -1.83 -15.89 -11.15
CA ILE A 166 -0.43 -15.66 -11.52
C ILE A 166 0.40 -16.76 -10.88
N ARG A 167 1.06 -17.55 -11.72
CA ARG A 167 1.91 -18.66 -11.28
C ARG A 167 3.29 -18.17 -10.86
N SER A 168 3.88 -17.28 -11.66
CA SER A 168 5.20 -16.72 -11.39
C SER A 168 5.35 -15.33 -12.03
N ILE A 169 6.20 -14.50 -11.45
CA ILE A 169 6.70 -13.27 -12.07
C ILE A 169 8.21 -13.30 -12.06
N GLU A 170 8.81 -13.19 -13.24
CA GLU A 170 10.26 -13.20 -13.40
C GLU A 170 10.73 -11.89 -14.04
N LYS A 171 11.77 -11.29 -13.44
CA LYS A 171 12.53 -10.22 -14.10
C LYS A 171 13.61 -10.88 -14.96
N GLY A 172 13.47 -10.76 -16.27
CA GLY A 172 14.42 -11.22 -17.25
C GLY A 172 15.80 -10.57 -17.02
N LYS A 173 16.85 -11.40 -17.04
CA LYS A 173 18.25 -10.97 -16.81
C LYS A 173 18.81 -10.05 -17.92
N LYS A 174 18.16 -9.99 -19.08
CA LYS A 174 18.55 -9.18 -20.24
C LYS A 174 17.49 -8.11 -20.47
N ASN A 175 17.88 -6.83 -20.37
CA ASN A 175 17.04 -5.65 -20.62
C ASN A 175 15.91 -5.35 -19.61
N GLY A 176 15.87 -6.01 -18.44
CA GLY A 176 14.91 -5.67 -17.38
C GLY A 176 13.44 -5.97 -17.72
N GLN A 177 13.19 -6.77 -18.77
CA GLN A 177 11.84 -7.18 -19.16
C GLN A 177 11.21 -8.03 -18.05
N VAL A 178 9.92 -7.80 -17.79
CA VAL A 178 9.16 -8.54 -16.79
C VAL A 178 8.21 -9.49 -17.50
N PHE A 179 8.25 -10.76 -17.12
CA PHE A 179 7.37 -11.80 -17.62
C PHE A 179 6.46 -12.26 -16.49
N ALA A 180 5.16 -12.37 -16.79
CA ALA A 180 4.18 -12.98 -15.89
C ALA A 180 3.70 -14.30 -16.50
N GLU A 181 3.93 -15.40 -15.81
CA GLU A 181 3.33 -16.69 -16.15
C GLU A 181 1.96 -16.77 -15.47
N MET A 182 0.93 -16.90 -16.28
CA MET A 182 -0.46 -17.00 -15.84
C MET A 182 -0.76 -18.43 -15.37
N ALA A 183 -1.82 -18.60 -14.58
CA ALA A 183 -2.22 -19.91 -14.05
C ALA A 183 -2.63 -20.93 -15.15
N ASP A 184 -3.03 -20.44 -16.33
CA ASP A 184 -3.33 -21.24 -17.51
C ASP A 184 -2.09 -21.62 -18.34
N GLY A 185 -0.90 -21.19 -17.92
CA GLY A 185 0.37 -21.44 -18.59
C GLY A 185 0.73 -20.41 -19.68
N GLU A 186 -0.11 -19.39 -19.90
CA GLU A 186 0.22 -18.29 -20.81
C GLU A 186 1.37 -17.45 -20.21
N VAL A 187 2.41 -17.18 -21.01
CA VAL A 187 3.50 -16.27 -20.61
C VAL A 187 3.28 -14.91 -21.26
N ARG A 188 3.06 -13.89 -20.44
CA ARG A 188 2.84 -12.51 -20.90
C ARG A 188 4.09 -11.67 -20.68
N GLU A 189 4.62 -11.10 -21.77
CA GLU A 189 5.66 -10.08 -21.70
C GLU A 189 5.01 -8.72 -21.38
N MET A 190 5.45 -8.07 -20.31
CA MET A 190 4.82 -6.83 -19.84
C MET A 190 5.40 -5.55 -20.44
N GLY A 191 6.45 -5.62 -21.28
CA GLY A 191 7.02 -4.46 -21.97
C GLY A 191 7.47 -3.33 -21.03
N LEU A 192 7.89 -3.65 -19.81
CA LEU A 192 8.20 -2.65 -18.79
C LEU A 192 9.58 -2.03 -19.03
N ALA A 193 9.65 -0.70 -18.98
CA ALA A 193 10.92 0.00 -18.91
C ALA A 193 11.39 0.04 -17.45
N GLU A 194 12.62 -0.43 -17.19
CA GLU A 194 13.33 -0.06 -15.97
C GLU A 194 13.58 1.45 -16.03
N VAL A 195 12.91 2.20 -15.16
CA VAL A 195 13.25 3.60 -14.96
C VAL A 195 14.49 3.62 -14.08
N THR A 196 15.65 3.62 -14.72
CA THR A 196 16.93 3.87 -14.06
C THR A 196 16.85 5.24 -13.39
N GLY A 197 16.97 5.24 -12.06
CA GLY A 197 16.92 6.44 -11.25
C GLY A 197 18.12 7.34 -11.49
N CYS A 198 17.86 8.66 -11.44
CA CYS A 198 18.81 9.75 -11.37
C CYS A 198 19.87 9.59 -10.27
#